data_AF-A0A7J2TJV9-F1
#
_entry.id   AF-A0A7J2TJV9-F1
#
_cell.length_a   1.000
_cell.length_b   1.000
_cell.length_c   1.000
_cell.angle_alpha   90.00
_cell.angle_beta   90.00
_cell.angle_gamma   90.00
#
_symmetry.space_group_name_H-M   'P 1'
#
loop_
_entity.id
_entity.type
_entity.pdbx_description
1 polymer ?
#
loop_
_entity_poly.entity_id
_entity_poly.type
_entity_poly.pdbx_seq_one_letter_code
_entity_poly.pdbx_strand_id
1 'polypeptide(L)'
;MRLDPKKYYEIRKKLNRISDFNKFDLPRGVLHSILVQKKVESVKRKYHIFSSRGDEVLRYWEENKSLPRWLTLTPVMKVRILLKAMGLSAREIGKALRRPDVLDSELCRVVYKAVSVDFAYSPIATRIQSVLGQMGEKIIEEKLKSLGIKFKKEKELKTQKTPDFLLEEPMEFCGKNVFWIESKVVFADQKIYDLYFEKQFKKYLELFGDGMVVFWRGCLDYMNASDGSEFDGELKRKILEMEIRVSRSDEVDGNPIEIAEDFVKSYANREIFPYNREVVRILRNMGFAVRQED
;
A
#
# COMPACT_ATOMS: atom_id res chain seq x y z
N MET A 1 8.88 -10.55 10.89
CA MET A 1 9.19 -9.42 11.78
C MET A 1 8.12 -9.27 12.86
N ARG A 2 8.43 -9.54 14.13
CA ARG A 2 7.52 -9.32 15.27
C ARG A 2 8.05 -8.18 16.14
N LEU A 3 7.18 -7.27 16.58
CA LEU A 3 7.58 -6.13 17.42
C LEU A 3 6.91 -6.17 18.79
N ASP A 4 7.69 -5.91 19.84
CA ASP A 4 7.16 -5.57 21.16
C ASP A 4 6.26 -4.31 21.05
N PRO A 5 5.12 -4.26 21.75
CA PRO A 5 4.19 -3.12 21.66
C PRO A 5 4.81 -1.78 22.06
N LYS A 6 5.65 -1.71 23.09
CA LYS A 6 6.28 -0.45 23.51
C LYS A 6 7.21 0.06 22.42
N LYS A 7 8.07 -0.82 21.87
CA LYS A 7 8.94 -0.50 20.74
C LYS A 7 8.15 -0.03 19.52
N TYR A 8 7.06 -0.72 19.18
CA TYR A 8 6.16 -0.31 18.09
C TYR A 8 5.61 1.12 18.29
N TYR A 9 5.09 1.43 19.47
CA TYR A 9 4.52 2.75 19.75
C TYR A 9 5.57 3.87 19.72
N GLU A 10 6.80 3.61 20.17
CA GLU A 10 7.91 4.56 20.07
C GLU A 10 8.27 4.87 18.63
N ILE A 11 8.43 3.83 17.79
CA ILE A 11 8.69 3.98 16.35
C ILE A 11 7.56 4.77 15.72
N ARG A 12 6.31 4.36 15.95
CA ARG A 12 5.12 5.01 15.41
C ARG A 12 5.04 6.50 15.76
N LYS A 13 5.41 6.87 16.99
CA LYS A 13 5.44 8.27 17.46
C LYS A 13 6.46 9.09 16.68
N LYS A 14 7.68 8.57 16.53
CA LYS A 14 8.83 9.24 15.89
C LYS A 14 8.77 9.23 14.34
N LEU A 15 8.04 8.30 13.74
CA LEU A 15 7.91 8.11 12.30
C LEU A 15 6.86 9.06 11.69
N ASN A 16 7.28 10.08 10.95
CA ASN A 16 6.39 11.13 10.43
C ASN A 16 6.47 11.34 8.91
N ARG A 17 7.60 10.99 8.30
CA ARG A 17 7.89 11.11 6.87
C ARG A 17 8.84 9.98 6.41
N ILE A 18 8.93 9.76 5.11
CA ILE A 18 9.78 8.70 4.51
C ILE A 18 11.25 8.88 4.86
N SER A 19 11.75 10.12 4.96
CA SER A 19 13.14 10.36 5.36
C SER A 19 13.45 9.98 6.81
N ASP A 20 12.45 9.69 7.64
CA ASP A 20 12.68 9.15 8.98
C ASP A 20 13.02 7.65 8.95
N PHE A 21 12.90 6.95 7.81
CA PHE A 21 13.13 5.51 7.74
C PHE A 21 14.54 5.11 8.19
N ASN A 22 15.54 5.90 7.82
CA ASN A 22 16.94 5.65 8.16
C ASN A 22 17.26 5.79 9.67
N LYS A 23 16.29 6.22 10.49
CA LYS A 23 16.44 6.35 11.94
C LYS A 23 16.15 5.06 12.70
N PHE A 24 15.64 4.04 12.01
CA PHE A 24 15.19 2.79 12.62
C PHE A 24 15.85 1.62 11.92
N ASP A 25 16.33 0.67 12.70
CA ASP A 25 16.84 -0.60 12.22
C ASP A 25 15.68 -1.58 11.98
N LEU A 26 14.90 -1.30 10.94
CA LEU A 26 13.79 -2.13 10.48
C LEU A 26 13.69 -2.10 8.95
N PRO A 27 13.20 -3.18 8.31
CA PRO A 27 13.02 -3.21 6.87
C PRO A 27 12.14 -2.05 6.41
N ARG A 28 12.53 -1.43 5.30
CA ARG A 28 11.98 -0.15 4.85
C ARG A 28 10.46 -0.20 4.69
N GLY A 29 9.93 -1.29 4.15
CA GLY A 29 8.51 -1.36 3.90
C GLY A 29 7.68 -1.75 5.13
N VAL A 30 8.28 -2.23 6.22
CA VAL A 30 7.64 -2.27 7.55
C VAL A 30 7.36 -0.85 8.02
N LEU A 31 8.39 0.00 8.00
CA LEU A 31 8.26 1.43 8.34
C LEU A 31 7.28 2.14 7.41
N HIS A 32 7.32 1.84 6.10
CA HIS A 32 6.34 2.35 5.15
C HIS A 32 4.90 1.98 5.55
N SER A 33 4.65 0.72 5.91
CA SER A 33 3.31 0.28 6.32
C SER A 33 2.80 1.03 7.55
N ILE A 34 3.64 1.15 8.60
CA ILE A 34 3.29 1.88 9.83
C ILE A 34 2.99 3.35 9.53
N LEU A 35 3.79 3.98 8.67
CA LEU A 35 3.61 5.37 8.27
C LEU A 35 2.31 5.58 7.46
N VAL A 36 2.03 4.71 6.49
CA VAL A 36 0.79 4.74 5.69
C VAL A 36 -0.42 4.64 6.63
N GLN A 37 -0.43 3.67 7.54
CA GLN A 37 -1.52 3.52 8.53
C GLN A 37 -1.73 4.80 9.34
N LYS A 38 -0.64 5.44 9.80
CA LYS A 38 -0.70 6.75 10.51
C LYS A 38 -1.40 7.82 9.69
N LYS A 39 -1.06 7.93 8.40
CA LYS A 39 -1.66 8.93 7.50
C LYS A 39 -3.11 8.60 7.22
N VAL A 40 -3.45 7.34 6.96
CA VAL A 40 -4.82 6.89 6.71
C VAL A 40 -5.72 7.15 7.92
N GLU A 41 -5.27 6.85 9.14
CA GLU A 41 -6.00 7.17 10.37
C GLU A 41 -6.21 8.68 10.55
N SER A 42 -5.18 9.48 10.28
CA SER A 42 -5.30 10.94 10.34
C SER A 42 -6.30 11.47 9.33
N VAL A 43 -6.34 10.92 8.11
CA VAL A 43 -7.30 11.31 7.08
C VAL A 43 -8.70 10.91 7.49
N LYS A 44 -8.94 9.66 7.89
CA LYS A 44 -10.29 9.19 8.32
C LYS A 44 -10.90 10.09 9.40
N ARG A 45 -10.11 10.52 10.39
CA ARG A 45 -10.57 11.43 11.46
C ARG A 45 -10.95 12.83 10.97
N LYS A 46 -10.28 13.35 9.95
CA LYS A 46 -10.42 14.74 9.51
C LYS A 46 -11.24 14.91 8.23
N TYR A 47 -11.40 13.84 7.45
CA TYR A 47 -11.94 13.93 6.09
C TYR A 47 -13.38 14.47 6.08
N HIS A 48 -14.26 13.97 6.95
CA HIS A 48 -15.65 14.43 7.01
C HIS A 48 -15.74 15.95 7.28
N ILE A 49 -14.93 16.46 8.22
CA ILE A 49 -14.84 17.90 8.57
C ILE A 49 -14.40 18.75 7.37
N PHE A 50 -13.38 18.31 6.64
CA PHE A 50 -12.89 19.09 5.49
C PHE A 50 -13.75 18.91 4.25
N SER A 51 -14.38 17.75 4.07
CA SER A 51 -15.24 17.48 2.93
C SER A 51 -16.51 18.33 2.94
N SER A 52 -16.99 18.75 4.12
CA SER A 52 -18.09 19.71 4.24
C SER A 52 -17.68 21.17 3.99
N ARG A 53 -16.37 21.46 3.89
CA ARG A 53 -15.82 22.79 3.60
C ARG A 53 -15.38 22.93 2.14
N GLY A 54 -15.96 22.13 1.24
CA GLY A 54 -15.61 22.12 -0.19
C GLY A 54 -15.70 23.50 -0.84
N ASP A 55 -16.79 24.22 -0.59
CA ASP A 55 -17.01 25.55 -1.17
C ASP A 55 -15.98 26.58 -0.69
N GLU A 56 -15.55 26.50 0.56
CA GLU A 56 -14.49 27.35 1.10
C GLU A 56 -13.14 27.05 0.44
N VAL A 57 -12.85 25.76 0.20
CA VAL A 57 -11.63 25.35 -0.53
C VAL A 57 -11.67 25.87 -1.96
N LEU A 58 -12.83 25.80 -2.63
CA LEU A 58 -13.00 26.29 -4.00
C LEU A 58 -12.80 27.80 -4.08
N ARG A 59 -13.48 28.59 -3.23
CA ARG A 59 -13.31 30.06 -3.19
C ARG A 59 -11.86 30.45 -2.95
N TYR A 60 -11.20 29.82 -1.98
CA TYR A 60 -9.78 30.07 -1.70
C TYR A 60 -8.91 29.76 -2.92
N TRP A 61 -9.20 28.67 -3.65
CA TRP A 61 -8.50 28.31 -4.88
C TRP A 61 -8.71 29.34 -5.99
N GLU A 62 -9.94 29.80 -6.21
CA GLU A 62 -10.26 30.80 -7.23
C GLU A 62 -9.50 32.11 -7.01
N GLU A 63 -9.39 32.55 -5.75
CA GLU A 63 -8.68 33.77 -5.35
C GLU A 63 -7.15 33.62 -5.38
N ASN A 64 -6.62 32.48 -4.91
CA ASN A 64 -5.19 32.35 -4.58
C ASN A 64 -4.43 31.36 -5.47
N LYS A 65 -5.12 30.63 -6.36
CA LYS A 65 -4.56 29.56 -7.21
C LYS A 65 -3.69 28.56 -6.45
N SER A 66 -4.07 28.31 -5.20
CA SER A 66 -3.35 27.44 -4.28
C SER A 66 -4.31 26.81 -3.26
N LEU A 67 -3.93 25.65 -2.71
CA LEU A 67 -4.74 24.99 -1.68
C LEU A 67 -4.47 25.61 -0.31
N PRO A 68 -5.49 25.79 0.53
CA PRO A 68 -5.35 26.44 1.83
C PRO A 68 -4.41 25.66 2.78
N ARG A 69 -3.61 26.40 3.57
CA ARG A 69 -2.67 25.79 4.53
C ARG A 69 -3.37 25.05 5.67
N TRP A 70 -4.56 25.51 6.07
CA TRP A 70 -5.37 24.88 7.12
C TRP A 70 -5.95 23.52 6.70
N LEU A 71 -5.98 23.20 5.41
CA LEU A 71 -6.44 21.91 4.89
C LEU A 71 -5.34 20.87 5.10
N THR A 72 -5.29 20.27 6.29
CA THR A 72 -4.18 19.39 6.75
C THR A 72 -4.31 17.91 6.34
N LEU A 73 -4.94 17.63 5.19
CA LEU A 73 -5.05 16.28 4.61
C LEU A 73 -3.81 15.92 3.76
N THR A 74 -3.74 14.67 3.31
CA THR A 74 -2.71 14.26 2.34
C THR A 74 -2.95 14.92 0.97
N PRO A 75 -1.91 15.14 0.15
CA PRO A 75 -2.01 15.93 -1.08
C PRO A 75 -3.15 15.51 -2.01
N VAL A 76 -3.33 14.20 -2.25
CA VAL A 76 -4.40 13.71 -3.13
C VAL A 76 -5.77 13.94 -2.51
N MET A 77 -5.92 13.83 -1.18
CA MET A 77 -7.20 14.12 -0.52
C MET A 77 -7.57 15.60 -0.59
N LYS A 78 -6.59 16.52 -0.53
CA LYS A 78 -6.86 17.95 -0.74
C LYS A 78 -7.40 18.21 -2.15
N VAL A 79 -6.72 17.65 -3.16
CA VAL A 79 -7.13 17.77 -4.56
C VAL A 79 -8.50 17.15 -4.80
N ARG A 80 -8.81 16.00 -4.19
CA ARG A 80 -10.14 15.39 -4.32
C ARG A 80 -11.26 16.28 -3.80
N ILE A 81 -11.05 16.98 -2.68
CA ILE A 81 -12.04 17.91 -2.15
C ILE A 81 -12.22 19.08 -3.12
N LEU A 82 -11.13 19.67 -3.62
CA LEU A 82 -11.19 20.75 -4.60
C LEU A 82 -11.94 20.31 -5.86
N LEU A 83 -11.53 19.23 -6.52
CA LEU A 83 -12.16 18.75 -7.75
C LEU A 83 -13.63 18.38 -7.55
N LYS A 84 -14.00 17.82 -6.39
CA LYS A 84 -15.39 17.56 -6.06
C LYS A 84 -16.19 18.85 -5.91
N ALA A 85 -15.62 19.88 -5.27
CA ALA A 85 -16.26 21.20 -5.14
C ALA A 85 -16.43 21.89 -6.50
N MET A 86 -15.52 21.65 -7.45
CA MET A 86 -15.65 22.08 -8.85
C MET A 86 -16.71 21.30 -9.65
N GLY A 87 -17.42 20.36 -9.02
CA GLY A 87 -18.50 19.60 -9.66
C GLY A 87 -18.08 18.31 -10.38
N LEU A 88 -16.80 17.91 -10.34
CA LEU A 88 -16.37 16.67 -10.99
C LEU A 88 -16.92 15.44 -10.27
N SER A 89 -17.39 14.48 -11.06
CA SER A 89 -17.82 13.17 -10.58
C SER A 89 -16.65 12.34 -10.06
N ALA A 90 -16.94 11.31 -9.25
CA ALA A 90 -15.92 10.38 -8.76
C ALA A 90 -15.12 9.70 -9.89
N ARG A 91 -15.78 9.43 -11.03
CA ARG A 91 -15.15 8.85 -12.23
C ARG A 91 -14.17 9.83 -12.86
N GLU A 92 -14.57 11.08 -13.03
CA GLU A 92 -13.72 12.14 -13.59
C GLU A 92 -12.52 12.43 -12.69
N ILE A 93 -12.74 12.54 -11.38
CA ILE A 93 -11.65 12.66 -10.40
C ILE A 93 -10.69 11.47 -10.53
N GLY A 94 -11.20 10.25 -10.61
CA GLY A 94 -10.37 9.06 -10.80
C GLY A 94 -9.59 9.03 -12.12
N LYS A 95 -10.11 9.66 -13.17
CA LYS A 95 -9.40 9.86 -14.46
C LYS A 95 -8.32 10.92 -14.31
N ALA A 96 -8.65 12.08 -13.75
CA ALA A 96 -7.74 13.19 -13.53
C ALA A 96 -6.54 12.85 -12.63
N LEU A 97 -6.74 12.04 -11.58
CA LEU A 97 -5.62 11.59 -10.74
C LEU A 97 -4.65 10.66 -11.48
N ARG A 98 -5.14 9.87 -12.45
CA ARG A 98 -4.29 8.98 -13.26
C ARG A 98 -3.64 9.72 -14.43
N ARG A 99 -4.37 10.67 -15.01
CA ARG A 99 -3.98 11.47 -16.15
C ARG A 99 -4.24 12.95 -15.87
N PRO A 100 -3.32 13.65 -15.18
CA PRO A 100 -3.48 15.06 -14.84
C PRO A 100 -3.57 15.98 -16.07
N ASP A 101 -3.02 15.54 -17.20
CA ASP A 101 -3.00 16.22 -18.50
C ASP A 101 -4.39 16.49 -19.10
N VAL A 102 -5.44 15.83 -18.59
CA VAL A 102 -6.82 16.06 -19.03
C VAL A 102 -7.45 17.32 -18.43
N LEU A 103 -6.77 17.95 -17.47
CA LEU A 103 -7.21 19.17 -16.79
C LEU A 103 -6.53 20.39 -17.42
N ASP A 104 -7.03 21.59 -17.10
CA ASP A 104 -6.32 22.83 -17.44
C ASP A 104 -4.91 22.88 -16.82
N SER A 105 -4.08 23.80 -17.32
CA SER A 105 -2.66 23.89 -16.93
C SER A 105 -2.44 24.12 -15.42
N GLU A 106 -3.31 24.87 -14.75
CA GLU A 106 -3.19 25.18 -13.32
C GLU A 106 -3.51 23.94 -12.47
N LEU A 107 -4.65 23.31 -12.74
CA LEU A 107 -5.07 22.10 -12.05
C LEU A 107 -4.14 20.93 -12.37
N CYS A 108 -3.74 20.76 -13.62
CA CYS A 108 -2.80 19.72 -14.05
C CYS A 108 -1.53 19.75 -13.18
N ARG A 109 -0.93 20.93 -12.99
CA ARG A 109 0.28 21.09 -12.16
C ARG A 109 0.04 20.68 -10.71
N VAL A 110 -1.08 21.09 -10.11
CA VAL A 110 -1.40 20.80 -8.71
C VAL A 110 -1.73 19.32 -8.51
N VAL A 111 -2.50 18.72 -9.43
CA VAL A 111 -2.84 17.31 -9.41
C VAL A 111 -1.59 16.45 -9.62
N TYR A 112 -0.77 16.76 -10.61
CA TYR A 112 0.52 16.08 -10.86
C TYR A 112 1.41 16.10 -9.61
N LYS A 113 1.56 17.26 -8.96
CA LYS A 113 2.34 17.37 -7.72
C LYS A 113 1.73 16.54 -6.58
N ALA A 114 0.41 16.49 -6.47
CA ALA A 114 -0.25 15.69 -5.43
C ALA A 114 -0.03 14.18 -5.63
N VAL A 115 -0.22 13.68 -6.85
CA VAL A 115 -0.12 12.25 -7.15
C VAL A 115 1.33 11.74 -7.14
N SER A 116 2.30 12.59 -7.46
CA SER A 116 3.73 12.26 -7.43
C SER A 116 4.35 12.19 -6.03
N VAL A 117 3.64 12.63 -4.99
CA VAL A 117 4.18 12.68 -3.61
C VAL A 117 3.31 11.99 -2.55
N ASP A 118 2.03 11.74 -2.83
CA ASP A 118 1.11 11.08 -1.88
C ASP A 118 1.28 9.56 -1.92
N PHE A 119 2.06 9.03 -0.99
CA PHE A 119 2.32 7.59 -0.83
C PHE A 119 1.15 6.79 -0.22
N ALA A 120 0.03 7.42 0.11
CA ALA A 120 -1.11 6.74 0.73
C ALA A 120 -2.32 6.63 -0.21
N TYR A 121 -2.60 7.68 -1.00
CA TYR A 121 -3.84 7.77 -1.78
C TYR A 121 -3.65 8.02 -3.28
N SER A 122 -2.42 8.15 -3.77
CA SER A 122 -2.17 8.26 -5.22
C SER A 122 -2.51 6.96 -5.96
N PRO A 123 -2.78 7.04 -7.28
CA PRO A 123 -2.91 5.84 -8.12
C PRO A 123 -1.68 4.93 -8.04
N ILE A 124 -0.47 5.51 -7.99
CA ILE A 124 0.79 4.78 -7.88
C ILE A 124 0.86 4.05 -6.52
N ALA A 125 0.53 4.72 -5.41
CA ALA A 125 0.47 4.08 -4.09
C ALA A 125 -0.54 2.91 -4.06
N THR A 126 -1.70 3.08 -4.70
CA THR A 126 -2.70 2.02 -4.83
C THR A 126 -2.17 0.84 -5.64
N ARG A 127 -1.46 1.12 -6.75
CA ARG A 127 -0.82 0.11 -7.58
C ARG A 127 0.24 -0.66 -6.80
N ILE A 128 1.07 0.02 -6.01
CA ILE A 128 2.09 -0.62 -5.17
C ILE A 128 1.45 -1.61 -4.21
N GLN A 129 0.39 -1.21 -3.49
CA GLN A 129 -0.31 -2.11 -2.57
C GLN A 129 -0.88 -3.33 -3.30
N SER A 130 -1.47 -3.12 -4.48
CA SER A 130 -2.01 -4.20 -5.30
C SER A 130 -0.94 -5.19 -5.77
N VAL A 131 0.19 -4.71 -6.31
CA VAL A 131 1.29 -5.57 -6.77
C VAL A 131 1.93 -6.33 -5.61
N LEU A 132 2.20 -5.65 -4.49
CA LEU A 132 2.76 -6.31 -3.33
C LEU A 132 1.81 -7.38 -2.76
N GLY A 133 0.50 -7.12 -2.74
CA GLY A 133 -0.52 -8.11 -2.36
C GLY A 133 -0.44 -9.39 -3.20
N GLN A 134 -0.41 -9.22 -4.52
CA GLN A 134 -0.24 -10.34 -5.47
C GLN A 134 1.08 -11.10 -5.26
N MET A 135 2.17 -10.39 -4.95
CA MET A 135 3.44 -11.04 -4.62
C MET A 135 3.31 -11.90 -3.35
N GLY A 136 2.63 -11.41 -2.32
CA GLY A 136 2.37 -12.16 -1.09
C GLY A 136 1.55 -13.43 -1.34
N GLU A 137 0.46 -13.30 -2.09
CA GLU A 137 -0.35 -14.46 -2.51
C GLU A 137 0.47 -15.47 -3.32
N LYS A 138 1.30 -15.00 -4.26
CA LYS A 138 2.16 -15.86 -5.08
C LYS A 138 3.13 -16.70 -4.23
N ILE A 139 3.72 -16.11 -3.18
CA ILE A 139 4.62 -16.83 -2.27
C ILE A 139 3.88 -17.99 -1.57
N ILE A 140 2.68 -17.75 -1.05
CA ILE A 140 1.87 -18.79 -0.40
C ILE A 140 1.47 -19.87 -1.41
N GLU A 141 1.02 -19.46 -2.59
CA GLU A 141 0.63 -20.38 -3.65
C GLU A 141 1.75 -21.33 -4.04
N GLU A 142 2.95 -20.81 -4.32
CA GLU A 142 4.12 -21.61 -4.69
C GLU A 142 4.48 -22.59 -3.56
N LYS A 143 4.41 -22.14 -2.31
CA LYS A 143 4.68 -23.01 -1.16
C LYS A 143 3.65 -24.13 -1.04
N LEU A 144 2.35 -23.83 -1.11
CA LEU A 144 1.29 -24.85 -1.06
C LEU A 144 1.45 -25.89 -2.18
N LYS A 145 1.71 -25.43 -3.42
CA LYS A 145 1.97 -26.33 -4.55
C LYS A 145 3.21 -27.20 -4.33
N SER A 146 4.29 -26.65 -3.78
CA SER A 146 5.51 -27.43 -3.49
C SER A 146 5.29 -28.53 -2.46
N LEU A 147 4.30 -28.36 -1.57
CA LEU A 147 3.91 -29.35 -0.56
C LEU A 147 2.82 -30.30 -1.05
N GLY A 148 2.33 -30.15 -2.30
CA GLY A 148 1.24 -30.95 -2.84
C GLY A 148 -0.12 -30.66 -2.20
N ILE A 149 -0.27 -29.53 -1.50
CA ILE A 149 -1.50 -29.16 -0.80
C ILE A 149 -2.49 -28.60 -1.82
N LYS A 150 -3.69 -29.17 -1.85
CA LYS A 150 -4.78 -28.70 -2.70
C LYS A 150 -5.54 -27.57 -2.03
N PHE A 151 -5.87 -26.54 -2.80
CA PHE A 151 -6.59 -25.37 -2.33
C PHE A 151 -7.42 -24.76 -3.46
N LYS A 152 -8.42 -23.97 -3.09
CA LYS A 152 -9.26 -23.15 -3.97
C LYS A 152 -8.98 -21.69 -3.71
N LYS A 153 -8.96 -20.89 -4.78
CA LYS A 153 -8.78 -19.44 -4.69
C LYS A 153 -10.11 -18.69 -4.69
N GLU A 154 -10.11 -17.43 -4.25
CA GLU A 154 -11.29 -16.55 -4.25
C GLU A 154 -12.06 -16.58 -5.59
N LYS A 155 -11.36 -16.47 -6.72
CA LYS A 155 -11.96 -16.41 -8.07
C LYS A 155 -12.75 -17.67 -8.48
N GLU A 156 -12.47 -18.80 -7.86
CA GLU A 156 -13.10 -20.09 -8.15
C GLU A 156 -14.36 -20.31 -7.30
N LEU A 157 -14.46 -19.59 -6.18
CA LEU A 157 -15.53 -19.71 -5.22
C LEU A 157 -16.54 -18.57 -5.48
N LYS A 158 -17.62 -18.85 -6.23
CA LYS A 158 -18.70 -17.88 -6.58
C LYS A 158 -19.52 -17.35 -5.38
N THR A 159 -18.97 -17.38 -4.17
CA THR A 159 -19.60 -16.91 -2.93
C THR A 159 -19.01 -15.55 -2.50
N GLN A 160 -19.77 -14.75 -1.76
CA GLN A 160 -19.46 -13.31 -1.56
C GLN A 160 -18.23 -12.98 -0.70
N LYS A 161 -17.70 -13.91 0.11
CA LYS A 161 -16.53 -13.66 0.97
C LYS A 161 -15.76 -14.95 1.20
N THR A 162 -14.55 -15.05 0.66
CA THR A 162 -13.68 -16.21 0.80
C THR A 162 -12.25 -15.76 1.11
N PRO A 163 -11.49 -16.56 1.88
CA PRO A 163 -10.08 -16.30 2.11
C PRO A 163 -9.30 -16.46 0.79
N ASP A 164 -8.09 -15.88 0.72
CA ASP A 164 -7.24 -15.98 -0.46
C ASP A 164 -6.97 -17.44 -0.86
N PHE A 165 -6.82 -18.32 0.14
CA PHE A 165 -6.63 -19.75 -0.02
C PHE A 165 -7.54 -20.52 0.94
N LEU A 166 -8.49 -21.29 0.39
CA LEU A 166 -9.27 -22.27 1.13
C LEU A 166 -8.70 -23.66 0.84
N LEU A 167 -8.22 -24.36 1.85
CA LEU A 167 -7.58 -25.67 1.69
C LEU A 167 -8.65 -26.76 1.56
N GLU A 168 -8.38 -27.78 0.74
CA GLU A 168 -9.30 -28.94 0.62
C GLU A 168 -9.21 -29.85 1.84
N GLU A 169 -8.00 -29.97 2.41
CA GLU A 169 -7.72 -30.70 3.64
C GLU A 169 -6.95 -29.78 4.60
N PRO A 170 -7.16 -29.89 5.92
CA PRO A 170 -6.42 -29.08 6.88
C PRO A 170 -4.92 -29.39 6.81
N MET A 171 -4.10 -28.37 7.03
CA MET A 171 -2.64 -28.54 7.16
C MET A 171 -2.17 -28.00 8.51
N GLU A 172 -1.09 -28.59 9.04
CA GLU A 172 -0.40 -27.99 10.17
C GLU A 172 0.42 -26.77 9.71
N PHE A 173 0.14 -25.61 10.28
CA PHE A 173 0.85 -24.37 10.02
C PHE A 173 1.05 -23.60 11.33
N CYS A 174 2.31 -23.32 11.68
CA CYS A 174 2.68 -22.70 12.97
C CYS A 174 2.13 -23.47 14.20
N GLY A 175 2.15 -24.81 14.15
CA GLY A 175 1.68 -25.68 15.23
C GLY A 175 0.15 -25.73 15.40
N LYS A 176 -0.61 -25.33 14.37
CA LYS A 176 -2.08 -25.37 14.36
C LYS A 176 -2.59 -25.99 13.07
N ASN A 177 -3.65 -26.78 13.15
CA ASN A 177 -4.37 -27.21 11.96
C ASN A 177 -5.20 -26.04 11.44
N VAL A 178 -4.98 -25.67 10.17
CA VAL A 178 -5.64 -24.55 9.51
C VAL A 178 -6.35 -25.03 8.24
N PHE A 179 -7.52 -24.45 7.97
CA PHE A 179 -8.36 -24.73 6.80
C PHE A 179 -8.28 -23.62 5.75
N TRP A 180 -7.78 -22.45 6.12
CA TRP A 180 -7.62 -21.33 5.20
C TRP A 180 -6.42 -20.45 5.55
N ILE A 181 -5.90 -19.76 4.53
CA ILE A 181 -4.81 -18.79 4.65
C ILE A 181 -5.22 -17.48 3.99
N GLU A 182 -4.95 -16.36 4.66
CA GLU A 182 -5.16 -15.00 4.16
C GLU A 182 -3.83 -14.22 4.13
N SER A 183 -3.57 -13.53 3.02
CA SER A 183 -2.35 -12.79 2.72
C SER A 183 -2.57 -11.29 2.89
N LYS A 184 -1.81 -10.64 3.79
CA LYS A 184 -1.94 -9.19 4.04
C LYS A 184 -0.58 -8.49 4.01
N VAL A 185 -0.39 -7.53 3.10
CA VAL A 185 0.85 -6.71 3.04
C VAL A 185 0.73 -5.44 3.87
N VAL A 186 0.46 -5.64 5.16
CA VAL A 186 0.28 -4.57 6.15
C VAL A 186 0.93 -4.97 7.46
N PHE A 187 1.42 -4.00 8.22
CA PHE A 187 1.88 -4.26 9.59
C PHE A 187 0.65 -4.41 10.49
N ALA A 188 0.49 -5.52 11.19
CA ALA A 188 -0.63 -5.71 12.09
C ALA A 188 -0.35 -5.11 13.48
N ASP A 189 -0.96 -3.97 13.76
CA ASP A 189 -1.21 -3.51 15.13
C ASP A 189 -2.62 -3.95 15.59
N GLN A 190 -2.94 -3.80 16.88
CA GLN A 190 -4.22 -4.27 17.41
C GLN A 190 -5.41 -3.72 16.60
N LYS A 191 -5.38 -2.43 16.24
CA LYS A 191 -6.48 -1.78 15.51
C LYS A 191 -6.66 -2.35 14.11
N ILE A 192 -5.55 -2.59 13.39
CA ILE A 192 -5.57 -3.18 12.06
C ILE A 192 -6.06 -4.62 12.13
N TYR A 193 -5.59 -5.39 13.11
CA TYR A 193 -6.05 -6.77 13.32
C TYR A 193 -7.56 -6.81 13.57
N ASP A 194 -8.06 -6.04 14.54
CA ASP A 194 -9.50 -5.98 14.88
C ASP A 194 -10.34 -5.55 13.66
N LEU A 195 -9.85 -4.58 12.88
CA LEU A 195 -10.53 -4.12 11.67
C LEU A 195 -10.71 -5.24 10.64
N TYR A 196 -9.69 -6.06 10.43
CA TYR A 196 -9.78 -7.18 9.48
C TYR A 196 -10.54 -8.37 10.08
N PHE A 197 -10.43 -8.59 11.38
CA PHE A 197 -11.18 -9.63 12.08
C PHE A 197 -12.69 -9.43 11.90
N GLU A 198 -13.19 -8.23 12.22
CA GLU A 198 -14.61 -7.89 12.08
C GLU A 198 -15.10 -7.91 10.63
N LYS A 199 -14.25 -7.53 9.67
CA LYS A 199 -14.64 -7.44 8.26
C LYS A 199 -14.60 -8.77 7.52
N GLN A 200 -13.65 -9.63 7.87
CA GLN A 200 -13.25 -10.81 7.09
C GLN A 200 -13.08 -12.04 7.99
N PHE A 201 -12.12 -12.05 8.91
CA PHE A 201 -11.64 -13.29 9.54
C PHE A 201 -12.70 -13.98 10.38
N LYS A 202 -13.56 -13.21 11.08
CA LYS A 202 -14.67 -13.76 11.86
C LYS A 202 -15.59 -14.62 11.00
N LYS A 203 -15.92 -14.16 9.80
CA LYS A 203 -16.77 -14.92 8.86
C LYS A 203 -16.04 -16.16 8.33
N TYR A 204 -14.74 -16.10 8.09
CA TYR A 204 -13.99 -17.27 7.65
C TYR A 204 -13.92 -18.34 8.74
N LEU A 205 -13.72 -17.91 10.00
CA LEU A 205 -13.76 -18.79 11.16
C LEU A 205 -15.13 -19.49 11.28
N GLU A 206 -16.22 -18.74 11.15
CA GLU A 206 -17.60 -19.26 11.21
C GLU A 206 -17.90 -20.26 10.08
N LEU A 207 -17.36 -20.04 8.88
CA LEU A 207 -17.69 -20.84 7.69
C LEU A 207 -16.75 -22.04 7.47
N PHE A 208 -15.47 -21.88 7.79
CA PHE A 208 -14.41 -22.80 7.37
C PHE A 208 -13.56 -23.30 8.54
N GLY A 209 -13.83 -22.86 9.77
CA GLY A 209 -13.03 -23.22 10.94
C GLY A 209 -11.73 -22.43 11.03
N ASP A 210 -10.77 -22.96 11.78
CA ASP A 210 -9.50 -22.28 12.07
C ASP A 210 -8.71 -21.94 10.80
N GLY A 211 -8.03 -20.80 10.81
CA GLY A 211 -7.17 -20.38 9.73
C GLY A 211 -5.99 -19.55 10.18
N MET A 212 -5.17 -19.14 9.22
CA MET A 212 -4.00 -18.31 9.47
C MET A 212 -3.99 -17.07 8.60
N VAL A 213 -3.53 -15.96 9.19
CA VAL A 213 -3.24 -14.74 8.46
C VAL A 213 -1.74 -14.53 8.41
N VAL A 214 -1.20 -14.25 7.23
CA VAL A 214 0.20 -13.90 7.00
C VAL A 214 0.31 -12.40 6.81
N PHE A 215 0.89 -11.71 7.80
CA PHE A 215 1.19 -10.28 7.73
C PHE A 215 2.63 -10.05 7.23
N TRP A 216 2.78 -9.83 5.93
CA TRP A 216 4.09 -9.73 5.27
C TRP A 216 4.97 -8.56 5.74
N ARG A 217 4.37 -7.57 6.41
CA ARG A 217 5.10 -6.45 7.00
C ARG A 217 5.37 -6.65 8.49
N GLY A 218 4.96 -7.77 9.07
CA GLY A 218 5.08 -8.04 10.48
C GLY A 218 3.83 -7.73 11.31
N CYS A 219 3.90 -8.08 12.58
CA CYS A 219 2.82 -7.95 13.55
C CYS A 219 3.38 -7.65 14.95
N LEU A 220 2.49 -7.36 15.90
CA LEU A 220 2.88 -7.34 17.32
C LEU A 220 3.19 -8.76 17.79
N ASP A 221 4.16 -8.88 18.68
CA ASP A 221 4.71 -10.17 19.14
C ASP A 221 3.67 -11.14 19.72
N TYR A 222 2.70 -10.63 20.45
CA TYR A 222 1.64 -11.41 21.08
C TYR A 222 0.53 -11.88 20.12
N MET A 223 0.52 -11.44 18.86
CA MET A 223 -0.58 -11.77 17.93
C MET A 223 -0.53 -13.21 17.46
N ASN A 224 -1.66 -13.89 17.47
CA ASN A 224 -1.77 -15.22 16.87
C ASN A 224 -1.89 -15.14 15.34
N ALA A 225 -0.80 -14.74 14.67
CA ALA A 225 -0.69 -14.63 13.22
C ALA A 225 0.77 -14.90 12.79
N SER A 226 0.95 -15.26 11.51
CA SER A 226 2.27 -15.35 10.89
C SER A 226 2.76 -13.97 10.47
N ASP A 227 4.06 -13.76 10.63
CA ASP A 227 4.79 -12.58 10.16
C ASP A 227 5.57 -12.85 8.87
N GLY A 228 5.26 -13.97 8.21
CA GLY A 228 5.89 -14.48 7.01
C GLY A 228 7.28 -15.10 7.21
N SER A 229 7.73 -15.32 8.45
CA SER A 229 9.05 -15.91 8.75
C SER A 229 9.21 -17.34 8.23
N GLU A 230 8.11 -18.04 7.98
CA GLU A 230 8.04 -19.43 7.49
C GLU A 230 8.30 -19.53 5.98
N PHE A 231 8.33 -18.40 5.28
CA PHE A 231 8.58 -18.31 3.85
C PHE A 231 9.94 -17.66 3.59
N ASP A 232 10.64 -18.09 2.56
CA ASP A 232 11.88 -17.45 2.10
C ASP A 232 11.80 -17.18 0.61
N GLY A 233 12.69 -16.30 0.13
CA GLY A 233 12.83 -16.01 -1.29
C GLY A 233 12.79 -14.53 -1.62
N GLU A 234 13.07 -14.26 -2.89
CA GLU A 234 13.25 -12.89 -3.37
C GLU A 234 11.99 -12.03 -3.25
N LEU A 235 10.81 -12.58 -3.55
CA LEU A 235 9.56 -11.81 -3.47
C LEU A 235 9.30 -11.29 -2.05
N LYS A 236 9.56 -12.11 -1.02
CA LYS A 236 9.46 -11.68 0.39
C LYS A 236 10.45 -10.56 0.70
N ARG A 237 11.71 -10.69 0.25
CA ARG A 237 12.72 -9.63 0.38
C ARG A 237 12.27 -8.33 -0.30
N LYS A 238 11.79 -8.41 -1.54
CA LYS A 238 11.26 -7.25 -2.30
C LYS A 238 10.08 -6.60 -1.60
N ILE A 239 9.16 -7.39 -1.04
CA ILE A 239 8.11 -6.85 -0.17
C ILE A 239 8.79 -6.07 0.94
N LEU A 240 9.55 -6.72 1.83
CA LEU A 240 10.14 -6.12 3.03
C LEU A 240 11.00 -4.88 2.77
N GLU A 241 11.91 -4.95 1.82
CA GLU A 241 12.92 -3.91 1.58
C GLU A 241 12.42 -2.75 0.71
N MET A 242 11.39 -2.96 -0.13
CA MET A 242 10.91 -1.94 -1.08
C MET A 242 12.09 -1.25 -1.80
N GLU A 243 12.97 -2.05 -2.39
CA GLU A 243 14.15 -1.57 -3.11
C GLU A 243 13.96 -1.75 -4.61
N ILE A 244 14.30 -0.73 -5.38
CA ILE A 244 14.37 -0.72 -6.85
C ILE A 244 15.79 -0.33 -7.27
N ARG A 245 16.31 -1.02 -8.27
CA ARG A 245 17.59 -0.69 -8.90
C ARG A 245 17.34 -0.08 -10.28
N VAL A 246 18.07 0.96 -10.62
CA VAL A 246 18.01 1.62 -11.92
C VAL A 246 19.38 1.62 -12.59
N SER A 247 19.42 1.36 -13.89
CA SER A 247 20.64 1.38 -14.71
C SER A 247 21.07 2.83 -14.96
N ARG A 248 22.37 3.13 -14.88
CA ARG A 248 22.91 4.45 -15.26
C ARG A 248 22.97 4.68 -16.77
N SER A 249 23.02 3.62 -17.57
CA SER A 249 23.27 3.68 -19.01
C SER A 249 22.02 3.54 -19.88
N ASP A 250 20.91 3.04 -19.31
CA ASP A 250 19.64 2.84 -20.00
C ASP A 250 18.64 3.92 -19.58
N GLU A 251 18.41 4.93 -20.42
CA GLU A 251 17.48 6.03 -20.16
C GLU A 251 16.10 5.78 -20.79
N VAL A 252 15.05 6.22 -20.11
CA VAL A 252 13.68 6.18 -20.65
C VAL A 252 13.02 7.56 -20.59
N ASP A 253 12.48 7.98 -21.73
CA ASP A 253 11.68 9.19 -21.86
C ASP A 253 10.18 8.89 -21.93
N GLY A 254 9.37 9.86 -21.51
CA GLY A 254 7.91 9.76 -21.55
C GLY A 254 7.26 10.30 -20.28
N ASN A 255 5.97 9.99 -20.10
CA ASN A 255 5.20 10.46 -18.95
C ASN A 255 5.68 9.80 -17.64
N PRO A 256 6.22 10.55 -16.66
CA PRO A 256 6.80 9.94 -15.46
C PRO A 256 5.80 9.17 -14.59
N ILE A 257 4.50 9.53 -14.61
CA ILE A 257 3.47 8.80 -13.85
C ILE A 257 3.23 7.43 -14.48
N GLU A 258 3.09 7.38 -15.80
CA GLU A 258 2.85 6.13 -16.53
C GLU A 258 4.04 5.18 -16.41
N ILE A 259 5.26 5.70 -16.62
CA ILE A 259 6.50 4.93 -16.45
C ILE A 259 6.63 4.42 -15.01
N ALA A 260 6.35 5.25 -13.99
CA ALA A 260 6.38 4.81 -12.60
C ALA A 260 5.35 3.71 -12.30
N GLU A 261 4.14 3.80 -12.85
CA GLU A 261 3.15 2.71 -12.73
C GLU A 261 3.65 1.41 -13.39
N ASP A 262 4.28 1.50 -14.56
CA ASP A 262 4.81 0.33 -15.27
C ASP A 262 6.00 -0.31 -14.55
N PHE A 263 6.85 0.52 -13.92
CA PHE A 263 7.92 0.02 -13.05
C PHE A 263 7.34 -0.76 -11.88
N VAL A 264 6.31 -0.21 -11.23
CA VAL A 264 5.63 -0.90 -10.13
C VAL A 264 4.97 -2.19 -10.61
N LYS A 265 4.29 -2.21 -11.76
CA LYS A 265 3.66 -3.43 -12.31
C LYS A 265 4.66 -4.57 -12.55
N SER A 266 5.86 -4.23 -13.02
CA SER A 266 6.91 -5.20 -13.31
C SER A 266 7.84 -5.47 -12.12
N TYR A 267 7.61 -4.84 -10.97
CA TYR A 267 8.45 -4.92 -9.77
C TYR A 267 8.73 -6.36 -9.30
N ALA A 268 7.74 -7.24 -9.39
CA ALA A 268 7.87 -8.63 -8.97
C ALA A 268 8.90 -9.41 -9.81
N ASN A 269 9.02 -9.09 -11.10
CA ASN A 269 9.76 -9.91 -12.07
C ASN A 269 11.00 -9.22 -12.64
N ARG A 270 11.20 -7.93 -12.34
CA ARG A 270 12.31 -7.13 -12.88
C ARG A 270 13.27 -6.71 -11.77
N GLU A 271 14.56 -6.88 -12.02
CA GLU A 271 15.61 -6.51 -11.08
C GLU A 271 16.09 -5.07 -11.30
N ILE A 272 16.38 -4.71 -12.56
CA ILE A 272 16.94 -3.41 -12.95
C ILE A 272 16.01 -2.71 -13.93
N PHE A 273 15.76 -1.43 -13.68
CA PHE A 273 14.88 -0.56 -14.48
C PHE A 273 15.67 0.54 -15.20
N PRO A 274 15.18 1.09 -16.32
CA PRO A 274 15.81 2.25 -16.94
C PRO A 274 15.73 3.47 -16.03
N TYR A 275 16.67 4.39 -16.21
CA TYR A 275 16.72 5.64 -15.47
C TYR A 275 15.79 6.69 -16.07
N ASN A 276 15.00 7.31 -15.19
CA ASN A 276 14.33 8.56 -15.46
C ASN A 276 14.27 9.36 -14.15
N ARG A 277 14.80 10.60 -14.17
CA ARG A 277 14.96 11.42 -12.97
C ARG A 277 13.65 11.64 -12.21
N GLU A 278 12.57 11.96 -12.91
CA GLU A 278 11.28 12.23 -12.27
C GLU A 278 10.62 10.94 -11.76
N VAL A 279 10.74 9.82 -12.49
CA VAL A 279 10.28 8.50 -12.03
C VAL A 279 10.99 8.09 -10.74
N VAL A 280 12.31 8.25 -10.67
CA VAL A 280 13.11 7.99 -9.46
C VAL A 280 12.62 8.84 -8.29
N ARG A 281 12.31 10.13 -8.54
CA ARG A 281 11.77 11.02 -7.50
C ARG A 281 10.40 10.54 -7.00
N ILE A 282 9.51 10.16 -7.92
CA ILE A 282 8.18 9.62 -7.60
C ILE A 282 8.31 8.36 -6.75
N LEU A 283 9.11 7.37 -7.17
CA LEU A 283 9.26 6.10 -6.45
C LEU A 283 9.85 6.30 -5.05
N ARG A 284 10.82 7.21 -4.89
CA ARG A 284 11.32 7.61 -3.56
C ARG A 284 10.23 8.22 -2.69
N ASN A 285 9.38 9.08 -3.25
CA ASN A 285 8.23 9.63 -2.54
C ASN A 285 7.17 8.58 -2.23
N MET A 286 7.11 7.46 -2.96
CA MET A 286 6.27 6.30 -2.66
C MET A 286 6.88 5.35 -1.62
N GLY A 287 8.05 5.68 -1.08
CA GLY A 287 8.70 4.93 -0.02
C GLY A 287 9.75 3.93 -0.50
N PHE A 288 10.03 3.81 -1.81
CA PHE A 288 11.10 2.93 -2.28
C PHE A 288 12.49 3.46 -1.91
N ALA A 289 13.43 2.55 -1.69
CA ALA A 289 14.85 2.82 -1.83
C ALA A 289 15.20 2.64 -3.30
N VAL A 290 15.74 3.69 -3.94
CA VAL A 290 16.13 3.61 -5.36
C VAL A 290 17.65 3.74 -5.46
N ARG A 291 18.30 2.63 -5.82
CA ARG A 291 19.75 2.52 -6.01
C ARG A 291 20.10 2.59 -7.49
N GLN A 292 21.20 3.26 -7.81
CA GLN A 292 21.76 3.23 -9.15
C GLN A 292 22.80 2.12 -9.22
N GLU A 293 22.76 1.33 -10.27
CA GLU A 293 23.82 0.38 -10.62
C GLU A 293 24.58 0.89 -11.85
N ASP A 294 25.88 0.62 -11.84
CA ASP A 294 26.82 0.89 -12.93
C ASP A 294 26.71 -0.20 -14.01
#